data_AF-A0A933C9B5-F1
#
_entry.id   AF-A0A933C9B5-F1
#
_cell.length_a   1.000
_cell.length_b   1.000
_cell.length_c   1.000
_cell.angle_alpha   90.00
_cell.angle_beta   90.00
_cell.angle_gamma   90.00
#
_symmetry.space_group_name_H-M   'P 1'
#
loop_
_entity.id
_entity.type
_entity.pdbx_description
1 polymer ?
#
loop_
_entity_poly.entity_id
_entity_poly.type
_entity_poly.pdbx_seq_one_letter_code
_entity_poly.pdbx_strand_id
1 'polypeptide(L)' 'PDNDADGISDSLDNCPSAYNPGQTDADGDGFGDACDRLPKNRNKH' A
#
# COMPACT_ATOMS: atom_id res chain seq x y z
N PRO A 1 -13.80 4.62 -6.50
CA PRO A 1 -14.02 4.83 -5.06
C PRO A 1 -12.66 5.07 -4.40
N ASP A 2 -12.66 5.74 -3.25
CA ASP A 2 -11.48 6.00 -2.42
C ASP A 2 -11.97 5.76 -0.99
N ASN A 3 -11.70 4.57 -0.46
CA ASN A 3 -12.33 4.10 0.78
C ASN A 3 -11.69 4.68 2.04
N ASP A 4 -10.42 5.06 1.99
CA ASP A 4 -9.69 5.58 3.13
C ASP A 4 -9.41 7.09 3.06
N ALA A 5 -9.87 7.74 1.98
CA ALA A 5 -9.84 9.17 1.74
C ALA A 5 -8.41 9.74 1.71
N ASP A 6 -7.46 8.98 1.17
CA ASP A 6 -6.06 9.40 0.99
C ASP A 6 -5.80 10.17 -0.32
N GLY A 7 -6.79 10.20 -1.21
CA GLY A 7 -6.72 10.90 -2.49
C GLY A 7 -6.32 10.01 -3.67
N ILE A 8 -6.10 8.71 -3.45
CA ILE A 8 -5.86 7.71 -4.48
C ILE A 8 -7.09 6.81 -4.62
N SER A 9 -7.49 6.51 -5.85
CA SER A 9 -8.60 5.57 -6.07
C SER A 9 -8.21 4.16 -5.64
N ASP A 10 -9.12 3.39 -5.04
CA ASP A 10 -8.88 1.99 -4.58
C ASP A 10 -8.19 1.09 -5.63
N SER A 11 -8.41 1.34 -6.92
CA SER A 11 -7.80 0.55 -8.01
C SER A 11 -6.33 0.87 -8.30
N LEU A 12 -5.82 1.97 -7.75
CA LEU A 12 -4.45 2.46 -7.91
C LEU A 12 -3.71 2.53 -6.57
N ASP A 13 -4.39 2.21 -5.47
CA ASP A 13 -3.90 2.32 -4.11
C ASP A 13 -3.27 0.99 -3.67
N ASN A 14 -2.01 1.02 -3.24
CA ASN A 14 -1.33 -0.15 -2.68
C ASN A 14 -1.79 -0.50 -1.26
N CYS A 15 -2.68 0.30 -0.66
CA CYS A 15 -3.40 0.04 0.58
C CYS A 15 -4.85 0.61 0.60
N PRO A 16 -5.81 0.02 -0.16
CA PRO A 16 -7.19 0.54 -0.34
C PRO A 16 -8.10 0.68 0.90
N SER A 17 -7.55 0.55 2.09
CA SER A 17 -8.25 0.61 3.37
C SER A 17 -7.38 1.20 4.48
N ALA A 18 -6.23 1.81 4.16
CA ALA A 18 -5.29 2.34 5.13
C ALA A 18 -4.53 3.56 4.58
N TYR A 19 -4.96 4.75 5.02
CA TYR A 19 -4.47 6.05 4.55
C TYR A 19 -2.94 6.10 4.34
N ASN A 20 -2.52 6.24 3.08
CA ASN A 20 -1.12 6.23 2.69
C ASN A 20 -0.86 7.03 1.40
N PRO A 21 -1.08 8.37 1.39
CA PRO A 21 -1.00 9.21 0.19
C PRO A 21 0.38 9.23 -0.48
N GLY A 22 1.42 8.79 0.24
CA GLY A 22 2.78 8.63 -0.30
C GLY A 22 3.01 7.31 -1.05
N GLN A 23 2.05 6.38 -1.04
CA GLN A 23 2.07 5.08 -1.74
C GLN A 23 3.42 4.36 -1.62
N THR A 24 4.06 4.46 -0.45
CA THR A 24 5.40 3.90 -0.22
C THR A 24 5.31 2.38 -0.17
N ASP A 25 6.14 1.73 -0.98
CA ASP A 25 6.33 0.28 -1.01
C ASP A 25 7.86 0.07 -1.02
N ALA A 26 8.44 -0.17 0.15
CA ALA A 26 9.89 -0.19 0.33
C ALA A 26 10.54 -1.47 -0.22
N ASP A 27 9.80 -2.57 -0.30
CA ASP A 27 10.34 -3.87 -0.71
C ASP A 27 9.92 -4.30 -2.12
N GLY A 28 8.96 -3.59 -2.71
CA GLY A 28 8.54 -3.70 -4.09
C GLY A 28 7.61 -4.88 -4.35
N ASP A 29 6.87 -5.34 -3.33
CA ASP A 29 5.95 -6.47 -3.45
C ASP A 29 4.52 -6.07 -3.89
N GLY A 30 4.27 -4.77 -4.02
CA GLY A 30 2.99 -4.20 -4.44
C GLY A 30 2.01 -3.92 -3.30
N PHE A 31 2.34 -4.24 -2.06
CA PHE A 31 1.61 -3.81 -0.87
C PHE A 31 2.29 -2.59 -0.26
N GLY A 32 1.51 -1.58 0.10
CA GLY A 32 2.07 -0.39 0.73
C GLY A 32 2.56 -0.66 2.14
N ASP A 33 3.62 0.03 2.55
CA ASP A 33 4.22 0.00 3.89
C ASP A 33 3.18 0.21 5.03
N ALA A 34 2.05 0.86 4.73
CA ALA A 34 0.99 1.15 5.68
C ALA A 34 0.07 -0.05 5.97
N CYS A 35 -0.04 -1.00 5.05
CA CYS A 35 -0.92 -2.16 5.15
C CYS A 35 -0.19 -3.51 4.99
N ASP A 36 1.09 -3.50 4.60
CA ASP A 36 1.92 -4.69 4.61
C ASP A 36 2.19 -5.16 6.04
N ARG A 37 1.86 -6.43 6.29
CA ARG A 37 2.02 -7.10 7.59
C ARG A 37 3.26 -7.97 7.63
N LEU A 38 3.95 -8.12 6.51
CA LEU A 38 5.13 -8.94 6.37
C LEU A 38 6.39 -8.08 6.55
N PRO A 39 7.51 -8.69 6.97
CA PRO A 39 8.75 -7.96 7.04
C PRO A 39 9.20 -7.61 5.62
N LYS A 40 9.58 -6.34 5.43
CA LYS A 40 10.05 -5.62 4.21
C LYS A 40 11.15 -6.28 3.35
N ASN A 41 11.39 -7.58 3.50
CA ASN A 41 12.50 -8.32 2.90
C ASN A 41 12.14 -9.80 2.65
N ARG A 42 10.87 -10.21 2.77
CA ARG A 42 10.49 -11.63 2.60
C ARG A 42 9.53 -11.94 1.45
N ASN A 43 9.03 -10.92 0.75
CA ASN A 43 8.12 -11.08 -0.38
C ASN A 43 8.74 -10.76 -1.75
N LYS A 44 10.06 -10.76 -1.87
CA LYS A 44 10.69 -10.87 -3.18
C LYS A 44 10.44 -12.28 -3.72
N HIS A 45 9.66 -12.38 -4.79
CA HIS A 45 9.75 -13.51 -5.71
C HIS A 45 11.20 -13.75 -6.14
#